data_AF-J3ITF6-F1
#
_entry.id   AF-J3ITF6-F1
#
_cell.length_a   1.000
_cell.length_b   1.000
_cell.length_c   1.000
_cell.angle_alpha   90.00
_cell.angle_beta   90.00
_cell.angle_gamma   90.00
#
_symmetry.space_group_name_H-M   'P 1'
#
loop_
_entity.id
_entity.type
_entity.pdbx_description
1 polymer ?
#
loop_
_entity_poly.entity_id
_entity_poly.type
_entity_poly.pdbx_seq_one_letter_code
_entity_poly.pdbx_strand_id
1 'polypeptide(L)'
;MEAIARIEQELDSFPETLSLYREQLKHWASRTADQLSQATDLPSLMGMERVIRFGDSRTAVSVGDNDFFSSVFQCPQGGEMEIESKFESVYDIALGNIVVDVVAVESGESTPVTLDAQGKGTFVGTVGKFYRVHVHSEVTPTQVDDLFSAYDGLTAELDDWLRSEWQGFKPQWSQ
;
A
#
# COMPACT_ATOMS: atom_id res chain seq x y z
N MET A 1 -35.07 -24.89 -1.24
CA MET A 1 -33.88 -25.53 -0.64
C MET A 1 -32.59 -25.16 -1.37
N GLU A 2 -32.52 -25.24 -2.70
CA GLU A 2 -31.33 -24.88 -3.48
C GLU A 2 -30.84 -23.43 -3.25
N ALA A 3 -31.76 -22.46 -3.18
CA ALA A 3 -31.40 -21.06 -2.89
C ALA A 3 -30.81 -20.85 -1.49
N ILE A 4 -31.34 -21.56 -0.47
CA ILE A 4 -30.82 -21.52 0.91
C ILE A 4 -29.40 -22.09 0.93
N ALA A 5 -29.20 -23.27 0.33
CA ALA A 5 -27.89 -23.92 0.26
C ALA A 5 -26.85 -23.05 -0.47
N ARG A 6 -27.26 -22.35 -1.54
CA ARG A 6 -26.40 -21.41 -2.25
C ARG A 6 -25.98 -20.24 -1.35
N ILE A 7 -26.90 -19.61 -0.63
CA ILE A 7 -26.57 -18.48 0.27
C ILE A 7 -25.61 -18.93 1.38
N GLU A 8 -25.84 -20.11 1.97
CA GLU A 8 -24.95 -20.67 2.98
C GLU A 8 -23.55 -20.93 2.42
N GLN A 9 -23.46 -21.45 1.20
CA GLN A 9 -22.18 -21.63 0.51
C GLN A 9 -21.45 -20.29 0.26
N GLU A 10 -22.17 -19.24 -0.18
CA GLU A 10 -21.57 -17.92 -0.40
C GLU A 10 -21.06 -17.33 0.93
N LEU A 11 -21.83 -17.44 2.03
CA LEU A 11 -21.42 -17.02 3.37
C LEU A 11 -20.18 -17.79 3.86
N ASP A 12 -20.12 -19.09 3.62
CA ASP A 12 -18.95 -19.91 3.98
C ASP A 12 -17.70 -19.56 3.17
N SER A 13 -17.88 -19.05 1.94
CA SER A 13 -16.79 -18.58 1.10
C SER A 13 -16.40 -17.11 1.31
N PHE A 14 -17.23 -16.33 2.02
CA PHE A 14 -17.04 -14.89 2.19
C PHE A 14 -15.66 -14.50 2.75
N PRO A 15 -15.13 -15.17 3.80
CA PRO A 15 -13.79 -14.86 4.32
C PRO A 15 -12.66 -14.99 3.28
N GLU A 16 -12.86 -15.81 2.24
CA GLU A 16 -11.86 -16.09 1.20
C GLU A 16 -12.01 -15.20 -0.04
N THR A 17 -12.96 -14.26 -0.05
CA THR A 17 -13.28 -13.42 -1.21
C THR A 17 -12.09 -12.59 -1.72
N LEU A 18 -11.15 -12.25 -0.84
CA LEU A 18 -9.94 -11.49 -1.19
C LEU A 18 -8.68 -12.35 -1.38
N SER A 19 -8.75 -13.66 -1.19
CA SER A 19 -7.56 -14.53 -1.20
C SER A 19 -6.85 -14.53 -2.56
N LEU A 20 -7.60 -14.57 -3.67
CA LEU A 20 -7.00 -14.45 -5.01
C LEU A 20 -6.33 -13.09 -5.21
N TYR A 21 -6.96 -12.02 -4.74
CA TYR A 21 -6.43 -10.66 -4.87
C TYR A 21 -5.15 -10.49 -4.05
N ARG A 22 -5.11 -11.01 -2.81
CA ARG A 22 -3.90 -11.06 -1.97
C ARG A 22 -2.75 -11.79 -2.65
N GLU A 23 -3.00 -12.97 -3.20
CA GLU A 23 -1.96 -13.76 -3.87
C GLU A 23 -1.46 -13.08 -5.15
N GLN A 24 -2.34 -12.44 -5.92
CA GLN A 24 -1.93 -11.65 -7.07
C GLN A 24 -1.06 -10.46 -6.65
N LEU A 25 -1.45 -9.71 -5.62
CA LEU A 25 -0.70 -8.55 -5.15
C LEU A 25 0.69 -8.95 -4.63
N LYS A 26 0.79 -10.07 -3.89
CA LYS A 26 2.07 -10.66 -3.47
C LYS A 26 2.96 -11.02 -4.65
N HIS A 27 2.38 -11.69 -5.66
CA HIS A 27 3.13 -12.10 -6.84
C HIS A 27 3.67 -10.90 -7.62
N TRP A 28 2.93 -9.79 -7.69
CA TRP A 28 3.43 -8.56 -8.32
C TRP A 28 4.53 -7.90 -7.49
N ALA A 29 4.35 -7.84 -6.17
CA ALA A 29 5.37 -7.35 -5.24
C ALA A 29 6.67 -8.17 -5.33
N SER A 30 6.59 -9.49 -5.54
CA SER A 30 7.76 -10.37 -5.66
C SER A 30 8.39 -10.44 -7.05
N ARG A 31 7.66 -10.08 -8.13
CA ARG A 31 8.14 -10.27 -9.52
C ARG A 31 9.33 -9.39 -9.89
N THR A 32 9.48 -8.24 -9.24
CA THR A 32 10.58 -7.32 -9.52
C THR A 32 11.93 -7.78 -8.94
N ALA A 33 11.92 -8.73 -7.99
CA ALA A 33 13.14 -9.36 -7.47
C ALA A 33 13.88 -10.22 -8.53
N ASP A 34 13.15 -10.79 -9.49
CA ASP A 34 13.70 -11.73 -10.49
C ASP A 34 13.89 -11.14 -11.89
N GLN A 35 13.35 -9.95 -12.20
CA GLN A 35 13.42 -9.36 -13.56
C GLN A 35 13.80 -7.88 -13.55
N LEU A 36 15.10 -7.64 -13.68
CA LEU A 36 15.76 -6.33 -13.89
C LEU A 36 15.46 -5.67 -15.26
N SER A 37 14.36 -6.02 -15.94
CA SER A 37 14.06 -5.47 -17.25
C SER A 37 12.57 -5.54 -17.60
N GLN A 38 11.95 -4.37 -17.79
CA GLN A 38 10.68 -4.14 -18.53
C GLN A 38 9.33 -4.09 -17.78
N ALA A 39 9.26 -3.88 -16.47
CA ALA A 39 7.96 -3.71 -15.78
C ALA A 39 7.48 -2.25 -15.63
N THR A 40 8.05 -1.29 -16.37
CA THR A 40 7.78 0.16 -16.20
C THR A 40 6.40 0.65 -16.64
N ASP A 41 5.50 -0.24 -17.09
CA ASP A 41 4.16 0.13 -17.56
C ASP A 41 3.10 -0.88 -17.05
N LEU A 42 3.15 -1.28 -15.77
CA LEU A 42 1.99 -1.93 -15.15
C LEU A 42 1.07 -0.82 -14.63
N PRO A 43 -0.13 -0.62 -15.20
CA PRO A 43 -1.12 0.28 -14.62
C PRO A 43 -1.37 -0.11 -13.15
N SER A 44 -1.97 0.76 -12.33
CA SER A 44 -2.48 0.33 -11.01
C SER A 44 -3.65 -0.65 -11.22
N LEU A 45 -3.32 -1.89 -11.56
CA LEU A 45 -4.26 -2.93 -11.95
C LEU A 45 -5.05 -3.44 -10.74
N MET A 46 -4.52 -3.21 -9.54
CA MET A 46 -5.02 -3.80 -8.30
C MET A 46 -5.65 -2.76 -7.36
N GLY A 47 -5.66 -1.46 -7.68
CA GLY A 47 -6.23 -0.43 -6.80
C GLY A 47 -5.55 -0.30 -5.42
N MET A 48 -4.39 -0.91 -5.25
CA MET A 48 -3.50 -0.75 -4.10
C MET A 48 -2.19 -0.19 -4.62
N GLU A 49 -1.85 1.01 -4.17
CA GLU A 49 -0.69 1.78 -4.64
C GLU A 49 0.29 1.97 -3.48
N ARG A 50 1.56 2.15 -3.82
CA ARG A 50 2.53 2.69 -2.88
C ARG A 50 2.49 4.20 -2.97
N VAL A 51 2.44 4.87 -1.82
CA VAL A 51 2.43 6.33 -1.70
C VAL A 51 3.70 6.80 -1.02
N ILE A 52 4.36 7.79 -1.62
CA ILE A 52 5.40 8.60 -1.01
C ILE A 52 4.86 10.01 -0.81
N ARG A 53 4.92 10.50 0.42
CA ARG A 53 4.75 11.92 0.74
C ARG A 53 6.11 12.54 1.00
N PHE A 54 6.33 13.73 0.48
CA PHE A 54 7.53 14.51 0.74
C PHE A 54 7.13 15.97 0.96
N GLY A 55 7.12 16.39 2.22
CA GLY A 55 6.44 17.62 2.62
C GLY A 55 4.93 17.53 2.33
N ASP A 56 4.42 18.48 1.55
CA ASP A 56 3.02 18.50 1.09
C ASP A 56 2.80 17.78 -0.25
N SER A 57 3.88 17.42 -0.96
CA SER A 57 3.83 16.68 -2.22
C SER A 57 3.49 15.21 -1.98
N ARG A 58 2.72 14.63 -2.91
CA ARG A 58 2.32 13.21 -2.92
C ARG A 58 2.64 12.57 -4.26
N THR A 59 3.21 11.39 -4.23
CA THR A 59 3.43 10.54 -5.40
C THR A 59 2.88 9.16 -5.11
N ALA A 60 2.05 8.63 -6.02
CA ALA A 60 1.53 7.28 -5.94
C ALA A 60 2.00 6.49 -7.15
N VAL A 61 2.42 5.25 -6.91
CA VAL A 61 2.96 4.33 -7.92
C VAL A 61 2.41 2.93 -7.69
N SER A 62 2.58 2.06 -8.68
CA SER A 62 2.19 0.65 -8.52
C SER A 62 3.00 0.00 -7.40
N VAL A 63 2.41 -0.96 -6.69
CA VAL A 63 3.12 -1.74 -5.64
C VAL A 63 4.33 -2.50 -6.21
N GLY A 64 4.34 -2.80 -7.50
CA GLY A 64 5.48 -3.41 -8.20
C GLY A 64 6.61 -2.44 -8.54
N ASP A 65 6.37 -1.12 -8.50
CA ASP A 65 7.36 -0.10 -8.85
C ASP A 65 8.35 0.07 -7.69
N ASN A 66 9.56 -0.40 -7.90
CA ASN A 66 10.62 -0.41 -6.89
C ASN A 66 11.71 0.64 -7.13
N ASP A 67 11.71 1.29 -8.30
CA ASP A 67 12.65 2.36 -8.69
C ASP A 67 11.88 3.54 -9.31
N PHE A 68 11.73 4.63 -8.55
CA PHE A 68 11.02 5.82 -9.01
C PHE A 68 11.39 7.07 -8.21
N PHE A 69 11.14 8.23 -8.81
CA PHE A 69 11.26 9.53 -8.13
C PHE A 69 9.89 10.05 -7.68
N SER A 70 9.84 10.66 -6.51
CA SER A 70 8.71 11.48 -6.09
C SER A 70 8.61 12.75 -6.92
N SER A 71 7.47 13.42 -6.79
CA SER A 71 7.29 14.81 -7.16
C SER A 71 8.33 15.69 -6.45
N VAL A 72 8.70 16.78 -7.12
CA VAL A 72 9.61 17.77 -6.56
C VAL A 72 8.92 18.55 -5.45
N PHE A 73 9.65 18.85 -4.39
CA PHE A 73 9.21 19.69 -3.28
C PHE A 73 10.24 20.79 -3.01
N GLN A 74 9.77 22.00 -2.70
CA GLN A 74 10.63 23.12 -2.34
C GLN A 74 10.84 23.15 -0.83
N CYS A 75 12.08 23.20 -0.39
CA CYS A 75 12.42 23.25 1.03
C CYS A 75 11.80 24.49 1.71
N PRO A 76 10.98 24.31 2.75
CA PRO A 76 10.27 25.41 3.42
C PRO A 76 11.22 26.24 4.27
N GLN A 77 10.76 27.37 4.83
CA GLN A 77 11.59 28.24 5.67
C GLN A 77 12.16 27.57 6.93
N GLY A 78 11.54 26.50 7.42
CA GLY A 78 12.06 25.70 8.54
C GLY A 78 13.23 24.77 8.17
N GLY A 79 13.54 24.60 6.88
CA GLY A 79 14.59 23.69 6.41
C GLY A 79 14.21 22.21 6.44
N GLU A 80 13.25 21.83 7.27
CA GLU A 80 12.83 20.44 7.49
C GLU A 80 11.78 19.98 6.47
N MET A 81 11.96 18.77 5.95
CA MET A 81 11.05 18.11 5.03
C MET A 81 10.79 16.68 5.51
N GLU A 82 9.54 16.38 5.83
CA GLU A 82 9.10 15.05 6.24
C GLU A 82 8.93 14.14 5.02
N ILE A 83 9.26 12.86 5.19
CA ILE A 83 9.07 11.80 4.22
C ILE A 83 8.16 10.75 4.86
N GLU A 84 7.13 10.30 4.14
CA GLU A 84 6.28 9.18 4.55
C GLU A 84 6.14 8.19 3.39
N SER A 85 6.27 6.89 3.68
CA SER A 85 6.09 5.78 2.74
C SER A 85 5.04 4.82 3.29
N LYS A 86 3.96 4.59 2.54
CA LYS A 86 2.83 3.73 2.97
C LYS A 86 2.02 3.20 1.79
N PHE A 87 1.11 2.27 2.06
CA PHE A 87 0.09 1.87 1.08
C PHE A 87 -1.03 2.90 0.97
N GLU A 88 -1.65 3.01 -0.22
CA GLU A 88 -2.91 3.71 -0.42
C GLU A 88 -4.07 2.87 0.13
N SER A 89 -4.37 3.07 1.40
CA SER A 89 -5.37 2.34 2.16
C SER A 89 -6.19 3.29 3.03
N VAL A 90 -7.35 2.83 3.50
CA VAL A 90 -8.15 3.55 4.52
C VAL A 90 -7.41 3.54 5.86
N TYR A 91 -6.61 2.51 6.10
CA TYR A 91 -5.73 2.41 7.27
C TYR A 91 -4.31 2.90 6.91
N ASP A 92 -3.62 3.48 7.89
CA ASP A 92 -2.22 3.92 7.73
C ASP A 92 -1.25 2.73 7.80
N ILE A 93 -1.17 1.96 6.71
CA ILE A 93 -0.27 0.80 6.60
C ILE A 93 1.10 1.23 6.10
N ALA A 94 2.05 1.34 7.02
CA ALA A 94 3.41 1.81 6.77
C ALA A 94 4.22 0.88 5.83
N LEU A 95 5.04 1.50 4.99
CA LEU A 95 6.10 0.86 4.22
C LEU A 95 7.45 1.38 4.72
N GLY A 96 7.85 0.87 5.88
CA GLY A 96 9.01 1.31 6.65
C GLY A 96 10.21 0.38 6.65
N ASN A 97 11.22 0.75 7.44
CA ASN A 97 12.53 0.09 7.53
C ASN A 97 13.26 0.01 6.18
N ILE A 98 13.11 1.07 5.38
CA ILE A 98 13.75 1.22 4.07
C ILE A 98 14.68 2.42 4.07
N VAL A 99 15.63 2.43 3.13
CA VAL A 99 16.43 3.61 2.83
C VAL A 99 15.91 4.21 1.54
N VAL A 100 15.73 5.53 1.55
CA VAL A 100 15.42 6.33 0.37
C VAL A 100 16.50 7.38 0.20
N ASP A 101 16.63 7.92 -0.99
CA ASP A 101 17.61 8.95 -1.31
C ASP A 101 16.91 10.29 -1.53
N VAL A 102 17.33 11.34 -0.83
CA VAL A 102 16.87 12.70 -1.13
C VAL A 102 17.84 13.35 -2.11
N VAL A 103 17.35 13.66 -3.30
CA VAL A 103 18.13 14.18 -4.42
C VAL A 103 17.85 15.67 -4.61
N ALA A 104 18.89 16.49 -4.53
CA ALA A 104 18.83 17.91 -4.88
C ALA A 104 18.63 18.06 -6.40
N VAL A 105 17.59 18.77 -6.82
CA VAL A 105 17.19 18.86 -8.24
C VAL A 105 18.24 19.58 -9.08
N GLU A 106 18.89 20.62 -8.54
CA GLU A 106 19.87 21.42 -9.27
C GLU A 106 21.24 20.73 -9.40
N SER A 107 21.74 20.12 -8.33
CA SER A 107 23.09 19.55 -8.29
C SER A 107 23.13 18.05 -8.58
N GLY A 108 22.02 17.33 -8.42
CA GLY A 108 21.98 15.87 -8.46
C GLY A 108 22.61 15.20 -7.23
N GLU A 109 22.99 15.96 -6.21
CA GLU A 109 23.53 15.42 -4.96
C GLU A 109 22.46 14.56 -4.28
N SER A 110 22.84 13.32 -3.92
CA SER A 110 21.97 12.35 -3.26
C SER A 110 22.40 12.15 -1.81
N THR A 111 21.44 12.21 -0.89
CA THR A 111 21.64 11.95 0.54
C THR A 111 20.72 10.84 1.01
N PRO A 112 21.23 9.73 1.56
CA PRO A 112 20.40 8.65 2.05
C PRO A 112 19.68 9.05 3.35
N VAL A 113 18.41 8.66 3.45
CA VAL A 113 17.53 8.84 4.62
C VAL A 113 16.87 7.50 4.93
N THR A 114 17.08 7.01 6.14
CA THR A 114 16.40 5.82 6.64
C THR A 114 14.99 6.20 7.11
N LEU A 115 13.98 5.50 6.59
CA LEU A 115 12.62 5.56 7.11
C LEU A 115 12.46 4.52 8.23
N ASP A 116 11.84 4.93 9.33
CA ASP A 116 11.56 4.08 10.48
C ASP A 116 10.52 2.99 10.16
N ALA A 117 10.14 2.19 11.16
CA ALA A 117 9.16 1.12 10.98
C ALA A 117 7.77 1.64 10.57
N GLN A 118 7.47 2.91 10.84
CA GLN A 118 6.26 3.61 10.49
C GLN A 118 6.35 4.25 9.09
N GLY A 119 7.45 4.01 8.36
CA GLY A 119 7.66 4.55 7.03
C GLY A 119 7.98 6.03 7.04
N LYS A 120 8.45 6.58 8.17
CA LYS A 120 8.69 8.02 8.34
C LYS A 120 10.16 8.35 8.47
N GLY A 121 10.54 9.49 7.93
CA GLY A 121 11.89 10.03 8.04
C GLY A 121 11.88 11.53 7.79
N THR A 122 13.00 12.18 8.06
CA THR A 122 13.13 13.62 7.96
C THR A 122 14.43 13.98 7.27
N PHE A 123 14.39 14.98 6.41
CA PHE A 123 15.55 15.54 5.74
C PHE A 123 15.62 17.06 5.95
N VAL A 124 16.80 17.57 6.27
CA VAL A 124 17.05 19.00 6.43
C VAL A 124 17.75 19.52 5.19
N GLY A 125 17.01 20.30 4.39
CA GLY A 125 17.50 20.91 3.16
C GLY A 125 17.91 22.37 3.32
N THR A 126 18.36 22.95 2.20
CA THR A 126 18.59 24.39 2.11
C THR A 126 17.29 25.10 1.72
N VAL A 127 16.85 26.05 2.54
CA VAL A 127 15.62 26.82 2.33
C VAL A 127 15.52 27.36 0.90
N GLY A 128 14.36 27.14 0.26
CA GLY A 128 14.06 27.60 -1.09
C GLY A 128 14.65 26.74 -2.22
N LYS A 129 15.51 25.75 -1.93
CA LYS A 129 16.00 24.78 -2.90
C LYS A 129 15.00 23.64 -3.12
N PHE A 130 15.10 22.99 -4.27
CA PHE A 130 14.19 21.94 -4.70
C PHE A 130 14.82 20.55 -4.54
N TYR A 131 14.05 19.62 -4.00
CA TYR A 131 14.46 18.25 -3.72
C TYR A 131 13.38 17.28 -4.22
N ARG A 132 13.76 16.01 -4.38
CA ARG A 132 12.84 14.89 -4.63
C ARG A 132 13.37 13.64 -3.94
N VAL A 133 12.49 12.71 -3.62
CA VAL A 133 12.86 11.41 -3.03
C VAL A 133 13.03 10.41 -4.16
N HIS A 134 14.15 9.70 -4.20
CA HIS A 134 14.38 8.51 -5.00
C HIS A 134 14.14 7.30 -4.12
N VAL A 135 13.20 6.47 -4.54
CA VAL A 135 12.91 5.19 -3.90
C VAL A 135 13.50 4.10 -4.76
N HIS A 136 14.33 3.25 -4.17
CA HIS A 136 14.97 2.11 -4.81
C HIS A 136 14.76 0.83 -3.96
N SER A 137 13.54 0.64 -3.47
CA SER A 137 13.16 -0.46 -2.57
C SER A 137 11.87 -1.11 -3.03
N GLU A 138 11.81 -2.43 -2.91
CA GLU A 138 10.63 -3.23 -3.23
C GLU A 138 9.63 -3.25 -2.08
N VAL A 139 8.35 -3.43 -2.42
CA VAL A 139 7.36 -3.88 -1.45
C VAL A 139 7.52 -5.40 -1.31
N THR A 140 7.63 -5.87 -0.07
CA THR A 140 7.81 -7.30 0.21
C THR A 140 6.47 -8.03 0.35
N PRO A 141 6.41 -9.35 0.09
CA PRO A 141 5.22 -10.14 0.37
C PRO A 141 4.74 -10.04 1.82
N THR A 142 5.65 -9.90 2.78
CA THR A 142 5.32 -9.69 4.21
C THR A 142 4.63 -8.35 4.44
N GLN A 143 5.06 -7.27 3.80
CA GLN A 143 4.35 -5.98 3.88
C GLN A 143 2.95 -6.06 3.24
N VAL A 144 2.78 -6.87 2.20
CA VAL A 144 1.44 -7.17 1.66
C VAL A 144 0.62 -7.96 2.67
N ASP A 145 1.20 -8.91 3.40
CA ASP A 145 0.51 -9.61 4.49
C ASP A 145 0.08 -8.65 5.60
N ASP A 146 0.93 -7.72 6.02
CA ASP A 146 0.61 -6.69 7.02
C ASP A 146 -0.58 -5.81 6.59
N LEU A 147 -0.64 -5.47 5.30
CA LEU A 147 -1.79 -4.77 4.71
C LEU A 147 -3.09 -5.55 4.92
N PHE A 148 -3.15 -6.83 4.52
CA PHE A 148 -4.37 -7.62 4.68
C PHE A 148 -4.70 -7.88 6.15
N SER A 149 -3.69 -8.08 7.00
CA SER A 149 -3.93 -8.30 8.42
C SER A 149 -4.53 -7.09 9.14
N ALA A 150 -4.30 -5.87 8.65
CA ALA A 150 -5.02 -4.69 9.15
C ALA A 150 -6.53 -4.71 8.84
N TYR A 151 -6.96 -5.50 7.85
CA TYR A 151 -8.36 -5.69 7.48
C TYR A 151 -8.99 -6.98 8.04
N ASP A 152 -8.21 -7.87 8.68
CA ASP A 152 -8.74 -9.13 9.22
C ASP A 152 -9.87 -8.89 10.23
N GLY A 153 -9.72 -7.88 11.10
CA GLY A 153 -10.76 -7.50 12.07
C GLY A 153 -12.06 -7.03 11.41
N LEU A 154 -11.96 -6.15 10.40
CA LEU A 154 -13.14 -5.67 9.66
C LEU A 154 -13.81 -6.82 8.89
N THR A 155 -13.02 -7.73 8.30
CA THR A 155 -13.54 -8.89 7.58
C THR A 155 -14.30 -9.82 8.52
N ALA A 156 -13.78 -10.06 9.72
CA ALA A 156 -14.45 -10.87 10.74
C ALA A 156 -15.77 -10.24 11.20
N GLU A 157 -15.77 -8.93 11.49
CA GLU A 157 -17.00 -8.21 11.87
C GLU A 157 -18.08 -8.27 10.77
N LEU A 158 -17.67 -8.18 9.50
CA LEU A 158 -18.59 -8.30 8.37
C LEU A 158 -19.14 -9.72 8.20
N ASP A 159 -18.33 -10.77 8.38
CA ASP A 159 -18.79 -12.16 8.34
C ASP A 159 -19.83 -12.43 9.44
N ASP A 160 -19.52 -12.01 10.68
CA ASP A 160 -20.42 -12.15 11.82
C ASP A 160 -21.75 -11.41 11.57
N TRP A 161 -21.67 -10.18 11.05
CA TRP A 161 -22.86 -9.40 10.70
C TRP A 161 -23.70 -10.09 9.61
N LEU A 162 -23.08 -10.52 8.51
CA LEU A 162 -23.77 -11.22 7.41
C LEU A 162 -24.47 -12.50 7.89
N ARG A 163 -23.80 -13.28 8.74
CA ARG A 163 -24.37 -14.50 9.32
C ARG A 163 -25.54 -14.18 10.26
N SER A 164 -25.43 -13.11 11.05
CA SER A 164 -26.51 -12.64 11.92
C SER A 164 -27.76 -12.24 11.13
N GLU A 165 -27.59 -11.44 10.08
CA GLU A 165 -28.68 -11.06 9.16
C GLU A 165 -29.32 -12.29 8.53
N TRP A 166 -28.51 -13.24 8.06
CA TRP A 166 -29.02 -14.47 7.44
C TRP A 166 -29.88 -15.30 8.40
N GLN A 167 -29.52 -15.40 9.69
CA GLN A 167 -30.37 -16.08 10.68
C GLN A 167 -31.75 -15.43 10.80
N GLY A 168 -31.84 -14.10 10.67
CA GLY A 168 -33.11 -13.37 10.66
C GLY A 168 -33.95 -13.59 9.39
N PHE A 169 -33.30 -13.70 8.23
CA PHE A 169 -33.99 -13.87 6.94
C PHE A 169 -34.34 -15.32 6.59
N LYS A 170 -33.50 -16.29 6.95
CA LYS A 170 -33.64 -17.70 6.58
C LYS A 170 -35.04 -18.31 6.87
N PRO A 171 -35.70 -18.03 8.03
CA PRO A 171 -37.04 -18.55 8.30
C PRO A 171 -38.12 -18.08 7.30
N GLN A 172 -37.95 -16.90 6.70
CA GLN A 172 -38.92 -16.34 5.74
C GLN A 172 -38.84 -17.02 4.36
N TRP A 173 -37.73 -17.69 4.07
CA TRP A 173 -37.46 -18.37 2.81
C TRP A 173 -37.77 -19.87 2.85
N SER A 174 -38.10 -20.36 4.05
CA SER A 174 -38.44 -21.76 4.31
C SER A 174 -39.95 -22.02 4.25
N GLN A 175 -40.75 -21.01 3.90
CA GLN A 175 -42.21 -21.09 3.73
C GLN A 175 -42.60 -21.46 2.30
#